data_AF-A0A4S2AA25-F1
#
_entry.id   AF-A0A4S2AA25-F1
#
_cell.length_a   1.000
_cell.length_b   1.000
_cell.length_c   1.000
_cell.angle_alpha   90.00
_cell.angle_beta   90.00
_cell.angle_gamma   90.00
#
_symmetry.space_group_name_H-M   'P 1'
#
loop_
_entity.id
_entity.type
_entity.pdbx_description
1 polymer ?
#
loop_
_entity_poly.entity_id
_entity_poly.type
_entity_poly.pdbx_seq_one_letter_code
_entity_poly.pdbx_strand_id
1 'polypeptide(L)' 'MSNKVIFNVDELFISVGIDVGADFSWMSIALPNQQFVGKPYKILHNSMDSLTAAVSKIKEAEELYSLESR' A
#
# COMPACT_ATOMS: atom_id res chain seq x y z
N MET A 1 -6.89 -27.89 -15.99
CA MET A 1 -5.52 -27.47 -15.61
C MET A 1 -5.66 -26.47 -14.48
N SER A 2 -5.12 -26.77 -13.29
CA SER A 2 -5.16 -25.82 -12.18
C SER A 2 -4.13 -24.73 -12.48
N ASN A 3 -4.57 -23.48 -12.62
CA ASN A 3 -3.66 -22.34 -12.72
C ASN A 3 -2.94 -22.24 -11.38
N LYS A 4 -1.73 -22.80 -11.31
CA LYS A 4 -0.87 -22.66 -10.15
C LYS A 4 -0.43 -21.19 -10.13
N VAL A 5 -1.15 -20.36 -9.39
CA VAL A 5 -0.73 -18.99 -9.10
C VAL A 5 0.57 -19.12 -8.33
N ILE A 6 1.68 -18.82 -9.00
CA ILE A 6 3.00 -18.78 -8.38
C ILE A 6 3.08 -17.42 -7.70
N PHE A 7 2.90 -17.38 -6.38
CA PHE A 7 3.36 -16.23 -5.61
C PHE A 7 4.88 -16.30 -5.62
N ASN A 8 5.56 -15.25 -6.11
CA ASN A 8 7.01 -15.16 -6.09
C ASN A 8 7.44 -14.97 -4.62
N VAL A 9 7.62 -16.09 -3.89
CA VAL A 9 7.93 -16.08 -2.45
C VAL A 9 9.31 -15.47 -2.18
N ASP A 10 10.16 -15.41 -3.20
CA ASP A 10 11.54 -14.91 -3.13
C ASP A 10 11.62 -13.38 -3.10
N GLU A 11 10.54 -12.66 -3.41
CA GLU A 11 10.47 -11.20 -3.31
C GLU A 11 9.22 -10.79 -2.51
N LEU A 12 9.42 -10.48 -1.22
CA LEU A 12 8.37 -10.00 -0.33
C LEU A 12 8.23 -8.48 -0.46
N PHE A 13 6.99 -7.99 -0.56
CA PHE A 13 6.66 -6.57 -0.64
C PHE A 13 5.55 -6.22 0.33
N ILE A 14 5.52 -4.98 0.78
CA ILE A 14 4.26 -4.42 1.26
C ILE A 14 3.37 -4.10 0.05
N SER A 15 2.10 -4.47 0.11
CA SER A 15 1.13 -4.14 -0.93
C SER A 15 0.38 -2.87 -0.56
N VAL A 16 0.34 -1.91 -1.47
CA VAL A 16 -0.41 -0.65 -1.32
C VAL A 16 -1.71 -0.75 -2.11
N GLY A 17 -2.82 -0.90 -1.40
CA GLY A 17 -4.16 -0.89 -2.01
C GLY A 17 -4.74 0.51 -2.01
N ILE A 18 -5.24 0.98 -3.16
CA ILE A 18 -5.92 2.27 -3.28
C ILE A 18 -7.33 2.07 -3.85
N ASP A 19 -8.34 2.45 -3.07
CA ASP A 19 -9.73 2.54 -3.51
C ASP A 19 -10.05 3.98 -3.91
N VAL A 20 -10.33 4.20 -5.19
CA VAL A 20 -10.39 5.53 -5.81
C VAL A 20 -11.84 6.02 -5.90
N GLY A 21 -12.15 7.11 -5.20
CA GLY A 21 -13.41 7.84 -5.31
C GLY A 21 -13.30 9.08 -6.22
N ALA A 22 -14.35 9.90 -6.25
CA ALA A 22 -14.35 11.14 -7.03
C ALA A 22 -13.41 12.21 -6.41
N ASP A 23 -13.63 12.54 -5.14
CA ASP A 23 -12.92 13.64 -4.47
C ASP A 23 -11.71 13.18 -3.63
N PHE A 24 -11.67 11.89 -3.31
CA PHE A 24 -10.62 11.30 -2.49
C PHE A 24 -10.45 9.81 -2.77
N SER A 25 -9.30 9.27 -2.36
CA SER A 25 -9.00 7.85 -2.33
C SER A 25 -8.73 7.36 -0.91
N TRP A 26 -8.97 6.07 -0.66
CA TRP A 26 -8.52 5.38 0.55
C TRP A 26 -7.31 4.53 0.22
N MET A 27 -6.22 4.72 0.97
CA MET A 27 -5.00 3.94 0.85
C MET A 27 -4.83 3.02 2.06
N SER A 28 -4.58 1.74 1.83
CA SER A 28 -4.27 0.76 2.87
C SER A 28 -2.98 0.03 2.53
N ILE A 29 -2.23 -0.41 3.54
CA ILE A 29 -1.00 -1.17 3.38
C ILE A 29 -1.21 -2.55 3.97
N ALA A 30 -0.85 -3.59 3.21
CA ALA A 30 -0.87 -4.98 3.65
C ALA A 30 0.55 -5.56 3.62
N LEU A 31 0.88 -6.32 4.66
CA LEU A 31 2.10 -7.12 4.72
C LEU A 31 1.99 -8.33 3.76
N PRO A 32 3.13 -9.00 3.43
CA PRO A 32 3.11 -10.20 2.59
C PRO A 32 2.20 -11.33 3.10
N ASN A 33 1.97 -11.38 4.41
CA ASN A 33 1.05 -12.32 5.05
C ASN A 33 -0.43 -11.90 4.96
N GLN A 34 -0.75 -10.91 4.14
CA GLN A 34 -2.08 -10.33 3.90
C GLN A 34 -2.70 -9.60 5.11
N GLN A 35 -1.90 -9.32 6.15
CA GLN A 35 -2.36 -8.54 7.28
C GLN A 35 -2.29 -7.04 6.96
N PHE A 36 -3.39 -6.32 7.15
CA PHE A 36 -3.39 -4.86 7.08
C PHE A 36 -2.64 -4.25 8.27
N VAL A 37 -1.86 -3.21 8.00
CA VAL A 37 -1.07 -2.47 8.99
C VAL A 37 -1.45 -1.00 9.01
N GLY A 38 -1.51 -0.44 10.21
CA GLY A 38 -1.96 0.93 10.42
C GLY A 38 -3.45 1.15 10.12
N LYS A 39 -3.87 2.41 10.12
CA LYS A 39 -5.22 2.81 9.69
C LYS A 39 -5.17 3.22 8.22
N PRO A 40 -6.21 2.94 7.42
CA PRO A 40 -6.33 3.47 6.07
C PRO A 40 -6.16 5.00 6.06
N TYR A 41 -5.40 5.51 5.10
CA TYR A 41 -5.15 6.93 4.91
C TYR A 41 -6.06 7.49 3.83
N LYS A 42 -6.67 8.65 4.09
CA LYS A 42 -7.51 9.36 3.12
C LYS A 42 -6.63 10.30 2.30
N ILE A 43 -6.60 10.10 0.99
CA ILE A 43 -5.89 10.95 0.04
C ILE A 43 -6.88 11.91 -0.60
N LEU A 44 -6.77 13.20 -0.34
CA LEU A 44 -7.58 14.23 -0.99
C LEU A 44 -6.94 14.60 -2.34
N HIS A 45 -7.69 14.47 -3.44
CA HIS A 45 -7.14 14.64 -4.80
C HIS A 45 -6.72 16.08 -5.12
N ASN A 46 -7.30 17.05 -4.43
CA ASN A 46 -7.04 18.48 -4.61
C ASN A 46 -5.94 19.02 -3.68
N SER A 47 -5.25 18.17 -2.91
CA SER A 47 -4.26 18.59 -1.92
C SER A 47 -2.91 17.94 -2.17
N MET A 48 -1.91 18.75 -2.54
CA MET A 48 -0.53 18.28 -2.70
C MET A 48 0.04 17.76 -1.38
N ASP A 49 -0.32 18.37 -0.25
CA ASP A 49 0.10 17.91 1.07
C ASP A 49 -0.46 16.53 1.38
N SER A 50 -1.71 16.25 0.98
CA SER A 50 -2.31 14.94 1.15
C SER A 50 -1.63 13.87 0.29
N LEU A 51 -1.30 14.19 -0.96
CA LEU A 51 -0.52 13.30 -1.84
C LEU A 51 0.89 13.03 -1.28
N THR A 52 1.57 14.07 -0.83
CA THR A 52 2.91 13.96 -0.25
C THR A 52 2.90 13.14 1.03
N ALA A 53 1.91 13.35 1.91
CA ALA A 53 1.74 12.57 3.12
C ALA A 53 1.42 11.09 2.83
N ALA A 54 0.68 10.78 1.76
CA ALA A 54 0.46 9.40 1.34
C ALA A 54 1.78 8.71 0.95
N VAL A 55 2.61 9.38 0.14
CA VAL A 55 3.94 8.88 -0.25
C VAL A 55 4.85 8.70 0.97
N SER A 56 4.87 9.66 1.89
CA SER A 56 5.65 9.54 3.13
C SER A 56 5.22 8.33 3.95
N LYS A 57 3.91 8.06 4.07
CA LYS A 57 3.40 6.88 4.78
C LYS A 57 3.81 5.56 4.16
N ILE A 58 3.87 5.48 2.82
CA ILE A 58 4.37 4.30 2.13
C ILE A 58 5.85 4.10 2.48
N LYS A 59 6.68 5.14 2.36
CA LYS A 59 8.12 5.08 2.68
C LYS A 59 8.40 4.73 4.14
N GLU A 60 7.63 5.31 5.07
CA GLU A 60 7.71 4.96 6.50
C GLU A 60 7.41 3.47 6.72
N ALA A 61 6.43 2.90 6.01
CA ALA A 61 6.14 1.48 6.08
C ALA A 61 7.25 0.63 5.42
N GLU A 62 7.81 1.06 4.30
CA GLU A 62 8.93 0.38 3.65
C GLU A 62 10.13 0.27 4.59
N GLU A 63 10.48 1.38 5.26
CA GLU A 63 11.59 1.43 6.22
C GLU A 63 11.30 0.60 7.47
N LEU A 64 10.08 0.71 8.03
CA LEU A 64 9.67 -0.04 9.23
C LEU A 64 9.70 -1.56 9.02
N TYR A 65 9.26 -2.03 7.87
CA TYR A 65 9.20 -3.46 7.58
C TYR A 65 10.41 -3.97 6.80
N SER A 66 11.32 -3.08 6.38
CA SER A 66 12.48 -3.42 5.53
C SER A 66 12.07 -4.17 4.25
N LEU A 67 10.97 -3.72 3.63
CA LEU A 67 10.38 -4.29 2.42
C LEU A 67 10.05 -3.17 1.45
N GLU A 68 10.22 -3.40 0.15
CA GLU A 68 9.76 -2.45 -0.87
C GLU A 68 8.23 -2.50 -1.00
N SER A 69 7.64 -1.41 -1.51
CA SER A 69 6.21 -1.33 -1.82
C SER A 69 5.88 -1.69 -3.27
N ARG A 70 4.69 -2.27 -3.47
CA ARG A 70 4.08 -2.55 -4.79
C ARG A 70 2.60 -2.23 -4.81
#